data_AF-A0A0C3PLI8-F1
#
_entry.id   AF-A0A0C3PLI8-F1
#
_cell.length_a   1.000
_cell.length_b   1.000
_cell.length_c   1.000
_cell.angle_alpha   90.00
_cell.angle_beta   90.00
_cell.angle_gamma   90.00
#
_symmetry.space_group_name_H-M   'P 1'
#
loop_
_entity.id
_entity.type
_entity.pdbx_description
1 polymer ?
#
loop_
_entity_poly.entity_id
_entity_poly.type
_entity_poly.pdbx_seq_one_letter_code
_entity_poly.pdbx_strand_id
1 'polypeptide(L)'
;GDLDEAISVSRAALEFHPPGHPCHDTTLRRLAIYLKSRSNKHAAIGNLEEAISLRHAALELHPLGHPDHSKYLYNLAHDLWTKCQKQVDMPGLHGAITLCRYVLQFRPTGHPSRVSSLHDLAQCLA
;
A
#
# COMPACT_ATOMS: atom_id res chain seq x y z
N GLY A 1 7.16 -15.78 4.58
CA GLY A 1 5.91 -16.52 4.84
C GLY A 1 5.14 -16.73 3.55
N ASP A 2 3.98 -17.37 3.57
CA ASP A 2 3.20 -17.77 2.37
C ASP A 2 2.99 -16.63 1.35
N LEU A 3 2.86 -15.39 1.83
CA LEU A 3 2.73 -14.21 0.96
C LEU A 3 4.02 -13.88 0.19
N ASP A 4 5.19 -14.05 0.81
CA ASP A 4 6.48 -13.83 0.14
C ASP A 4 6.74 -14.90 -0.92
N GLU A 5 6.36 -16.14 -0.61
CA GLU A 5 6.43 -17.25 -1.56
C GLU A 5 5.49 -17.03 -2.74
N ALA A 6 4.24 -16.61 -2.50
CA ALA A 6 3.29 -16.28 -3.55
C ALA A 6 3.79 -15.16 -4.48
N ILE A 7 4.48 -14.15 -3.94
CA ILE A 7 5.13 -13.08 -4.73
C ILE A 7 6.26 -13.67 -5.58
N SER A 8 7.16 -14.45 -4.99
CA SER A 8 8.29 -15.06 -5.69
C SER A 8 7.83 -15.99 -6.82
N VAL A 9 6.86 -16.86 -6.55
CA VAL A 9 6.28 -17.76 -7.55
C VAL A 9 5.59 -16.99 -8.67
N SER A 10 4.84 -15.92 -8.34
CA SER A 10 4.17 -15.11 -9.36
C SER A 10 5.15 -14.34 -10.24
N ARG A 11 6.30 -13.90 -9.70
CA ARG A 11 7.38 -13.30 -10.49
C ARG A 11 8.01 -14.30 -11.43
N ALA A 12 8.36 -15.50 -10.95
CA ALA A 12 8.87 -16.56 -11.80
C ALA A 12 7.86 -16.94 -12.90
N ALA A 13 6.57 -17.00 -12.59
CA ALA A 13 5.53 -17.27 -13.58
C ALA A 13 5.46 -16.22 -14.71
N LEU A 14 5.83 -14.96 -14.47
CA LEU A 14 5.87 -13.94 -15.52
C LEU A 14 6.99 -14.21 -16.55
N GLU A 15 8.06 -14.89 -16.15
CA GLU A 15 9.12 -15.30 -17.07
C GLU A 15 8.61 -16.35 -18.08
N PHE A 16 7.66 -17.19 -17.66
CA PHE A 16 7.03 -18.21 -18.50
C PHE A 16 5.76 -17.74 -19.21
N HIS A 17 5.16 -16.64 -18.75
CA HIS A 17 3.98 -16.03 -19.37
C HIS A 17 4.36 -14.66 -19.95
N PRO A 18 5.04 -14.60 -21.11
CA PRO A 18 5.38 -13.33 -21.75
C PRO A 18 4.12 -12.60 -22.26
N PRO A 19 4.21 -11.31 -22.62
CA PRO A 19 3.11 -10.58 -23.25
C PRO A 19 2.50 -11.36 -24.44
N GLY A 20 1.17 -11.47 -24.47
CA GLY A 20 0.43 -12.28 -25.45
C GLY A 20 0.14 -13.72 -25.00
N HIS A 21 0.77 -14.22 -23.95
CA HIS A 21 0.42 -15.52 -23.36
C HIS A 21 -0.95 -15.45 -22.67
N PRO A 22 -1.85 -16.45 -22.80
CA PRO A 22 -3.20 -16.41 -22.21
C PRO A 22 -3.23 -16.18 -20.70
N CYS A 23 -2.20 -16.65 -19.99
CA CYS A 23 -2.09 -16.49 -18.54
C CYS A 23 -1.36 -15.22 -18.10
N HIS A 24 -0.80 -14.42 -19.02
CA HIS A 24 0.02 -13.24 -18.68
C HIS A 24 -0.74 -12.25 -17.80
N ASP A 25 -1.94 -11.84 -18.22
CA ASP A 25 -2.80 -10.94 -17.46
C ASP A 25 -3.13 -11.50 -16.06
N THR A 26 -3.50 -12.77 -16.00
CA THR A 26 -3.85 -13.40 -14.72
C THR A 26 -2.66 -13.40 -13.76
N THR A 27 -1.45 -13.60 -14.26
CA THR A 27 -0.23 -13.55 -13.45
C THR A 27 0.07 -12.12 -12.98
N LEU A 28 -0.02 -11.12 -13.86
CA LEU A 28 0.14 -9.70 -13.49
C LEU A 28 -0.82 -9.31 -12.36
N ARG A 29 -2.10 -9.67 -12.52
CA ARG A 29 -3.14 -9.37 -11.54
C ARG A 29 -2.86 -10.00 -10.18
N ARG A 30 -2.45 -11.28 -10.15
CA ARG A 30 -2.14 -12.00 -8.91
C ARG A 30 -0.96 -11.37 -8.19
N LEU A 31 0.12 -11.08 -8.92
CA LEU A 31 1.29 -10.43 -8.35
C LEU A 31 0.94 -9.06 -7.75
N ALA A 32 0.15 -8.23 -8.45
CA ALA A 32 -0.30 -6.94 -7.94
C ALA A 32 -1.11 -7.07 -6.63
N ILE A 33 -1.97 -8.08 -6.52
CA ILE A 33 -2.74 -8.35 -5.29
C ILE A 33 -1.81 -8.71 -4.12
N TYR A 34 -0.84 -9.59 -4.34
CA TYR A 34 0.08 -10.01 -3.29
C TYR A 34 0.98 -8.86 -2.82
N LEU A 35 1.50 -8.06 -3.75
CA LEU A 35 2.29 -6.87 -3.45
C LEU A 35 1.51 -5.82 -2.67
N LYS A 36 0.25 -5.53 -3.05
CA LYS A 36 -0.64 -4.65 -2.28
C LYS A 36 -0.87 -5.18 -0.86
N SER A 37 -1.18 -6.47 -0.73
CA SER A 37 -1.38 -7.09 0.58
C SER A 37 -0.14 -6.97 1.46
N ARG A 38 1.06 -7.13 0.88
CA ARG A 38 2.32 -6.99 1.61
C ARG A 38 2.59 -5.53 1.99
N SER A 39 2.28 -4.58 1.11
CA SER A 39 2.37 -3.14 1.43
C SER A 39 1.46 -2.77 2.60
N ASN A 40 0.25 -3.32 2.67
CA ASN A 40 -0.67 -3.06 3.78
C ASN A 40 -0.13 -3.59 5.12
N LYS A 41 0.51 -4.76 5.12
CA LYS A 41 1.09 -5.36 6.35
C LYS A 41 2.35 -4.65 6.85
N HIS A 42 3.20 -4.17 5.95
CA HIS A 42 4.54 -3.65 6.32
C HIS A 42 4.74 -2.17 6.03
N ALA A 43 3.67 -1.44 5.69
CA ALA A 43 3.72 -0.05 5.22
C ALA A 43 4.72 0.20 4.06
N ALA A 44 5.12 -0.84 3.32
CA ALA A 44 6.16 -0.76 2.32
C ALA A 44 5.65 -0.10 1.03
N ILE A 45 6.08 1.13 0.76
CA ILE A 45 5.62 1.91 -0.40
C ILE A 45 6.10 1.30 -1.72
N GLY A 46 7.31 0.74 -1.77
CA GLY A 46 7.86 0.13 -3.00
C GLY A 46 7.02 -1.03 -3.53
N ASN A 47 6.47 -1.87 -2.65
CA ASN A 47 5.55 -2.95 -3.07
C ASN A 47 4.25 -2.39 -3.65
N LEU A 48 3.74 -1.27 -3.10
CA LEU A 48 2.54 -0.63 -3.63
C LEU A 48 2.80 0.01 -5.00
N GLU A 49 3.98 0.60 -5.19
CA GLU A 49 4.39 1.17 -6.48
C GLU A 49 4.53 0.09 -7.55
N GLU A 50 5.13 -1.05 -7.22
CA GLU A 50 5.18 -2.21 -8.13
C GLU A 50 3.78 -2.73 -8.48
N ALA A 51 2.88 -2.83 -7.48
CA ALA A 51 1.49 -3.21 -7.73
C ALA A 51 0.76 -2.25 -8.69
N ILE A 52 0.98 -0.93 -8.54
CA ILE A 52 0.44 0.10 -9.44
C ILE A 52 0.96 -0.08 -10.86
N SER A 53 2.27 -0.29 -11.03
CA SER A 53 2.87 -0.53 -12.35
C SER A 53 2.29 -1.76 -13.04
N LEU A 54 2.09 -2.85 -12.30
CA LEU A 54 1.49 -4.08 -12.83
C LEU A 54 0.01 -3.89 -13.23
N ARG A 55 -0.74 -3.05 -12.48
CA ARG A 55 -2.12 -2.71 -12.85
C ARG A 55 -2.20 -1.82 -14.08
N HIS A 56 -1.23 -0.93 -14.28
CA HIS A 56 -1.11 -0.18 -15.53
C HIS A 56 -0.87 -1.13 -16.71
N ALA A 57 0.10 -2.04 -16.60
CA ALA A 57 0.34 -3.04 -17.65
C ALA A 57 -0.90 -3.90 -17.95
N ALA A 58 -1.63 -4.32 -16.91
CA ALA A 58 -2.89 -5.06 -17.10
C ALA A 58 -3.99 -4.20 -17.76
N LEU A 59 -4.06 -2.89 -17.47
CA LEU A 59 -5.04 -2.00 -18.07
C LEU A 59 -4.77 -1.78 -19.57
N GLU A 60 -3.50 -1.74 -19.98
CA GLU A 60 -3.11 -1.64 -21.40
C GLU A 60 -3.58 -2.85 -22.23
N LEU A 61 -3.72 -4.02 -21.61
CA LEU A 61 -4.25 -5.23 -22.24
C LEU A 61 -5.78 -5.21 -22.43
N HIS A 62 -6.49 -4.32 -21.72
CA HIS A 62 -7.94 -4.24 -21.72
C HIS A 62 -8.38 -2.83 -22.16
N PRO A 63 -8.49 -2.56 -23.47
CA PRO A 63 -8.89 -1.25 -23.96
C PRO A 63 -10.34 -0.91 -23.57
N LEU A 64 -10.71 0.36 -23.79
CA LEU A 64 -12.07 0.85 -23.57
C LEU A 64 -13.09 -0.04 -24.32
N GLY A 65 -14.12 -0.50 -23.61
CA GLY A 65 -15.13 -1.44 -24.14
C GLY A 65 -14.87 -2.91 -23.79
N HIS A 66 -13.68 -3.26 -23.29
CA HIS A 66 -13.44 -4.60 -22.75
C HIS A 66 -14.26 -4.82 -21.46
N PRO A 67 -14.93 -5.98 -21.26
CA PRO A 67 -15.75 -6.24 -20.08
C PRO A 67 -15.04 -6.01 -18.74
N ASP A 68 -13.75 -6.34 -18.66
CA ASP A 68 -12.94 -6.18 -17.45
C ASP A 68 -12.28 -4.79 -17.30
N HIS A 69 -12.40 -3.88 -18.28
CA HIS A 69 -11.72 -2.58 -18.26
C HIS A 69 -12.03 -1.77 -16.99
N SER A 70 -13.31 -1.68 -16.64
CA SER A 70 -13.79 -0.95 -15.45
C SER A 70 -13.20 -1.50 -14.15
N LYS A 71 -13.03 -2.82 -14.05
CA LYS A 71 -12.48 -3.49 -12.88
C LYS A 71 -11.00 -3.18 -12.71
N TYR A 72 -10.22 -3.18 -13.79
CA TYR A 72 -8.79 -2.82 -13.72
C TYR A 72 -8.61 -1.35 -13.36
N LEU A 73 -9.42 -0.46 -13.95
CA LEU A 73 -9.41 0.97 -13.65
C LEU A 73 -9.74 1.25 -12.18
N TYR A 74 -10.78 0.61 -11.64
CA TYR A 74 -11.16 0.73 -10.23
C TYR A 74 -10.01 0.33 -9.30
N ASN A 75 -9.37 -0.81 -9.58
CA ASN A 75 -8.29 -1.30 -8.73
C ASN A 75 -7.05 -0.40 -8.78
N LEU A 76 -6.73 0.15 -9.95
CA LEU A 76 -5.65 1.12 -10.11
C LEU A 76 -5.93 2.41 -9.33
N ALA A 77 -7.13 2.95 -9.47
CA ALA A 77 -7.56 4.14 -8.71
C ALA A 77 -7.47 3.91 -7.20
N HIS A 78 -7.89 2.74 -6.71
CA HIS A 78 -7.78 2.39 -5.30
C HIS A 78 -6.32 2.34 -4.83
N ASP A 79 -5.42 1.74 -5.61
CA ASP A 79 -4.01 1.61 -5.19
C ASP A 79 -3.30 2.97 -5.20
N LEU A 80 -3.61 3.84 -6.17
CA LEU A 80 -3.18 5.24 -6.19
C LEU A 80 -3.70 6.02 -4.97
N TRP A 81 -4.97 5.85 -4.62
CA TRP A 81 -5.55 6.45 -3.41
C TRP A 81 -4.83 5.97 -2.15
N THR A 82 -4.58 4.66 -2.01
CA THR A 82 -3.80 4.10 -0.90
C THR A 82 -2.38 4.67 -0.86
N LYS A 83 -1.76 4.90 -2.02
CA LYS A 83 -0.44 5.53 -2.10
C LYS A 83 -0.48 6.97 -1.61
N CYS A 84 -1.47 7.76 -2.03
CA CYS A 84 -1.68 9.12 -1.53
C CYS A 84 -1.84 9.14 0.00
N GLN A 85 -2.67 8.26 0.56
CA GLN A 85 -2.82 8.16 2.02
C GLN A 85 -1.50 7.86 2.73
N LYS A 86 -0.72 6.89 2.22
CA LYS A 86 0.58 6.52 2.80
C LYS A 86 1.66 7.59 2.62
N GLN A 87 1.59 8.40 1.56
CA GLN A 87 2.55 9.48 1.31
C GLN A 87 2.23 10.76 2.09
N VAL A 88 0.95 11.10 2.20
CA VAL A 88 0.49 12.30 2.91
C VAL A 88 0.67 12.17 4.43
N ASP A 89 0.80 10.95 4.96
CA ASP A 89 0.72 10.73 6.42
C ASP A 89 1.81 9.83 7.02
N MET A 90 2.99 9.67 6.41
CA MET A 90 4.09 8.94 7.07
C MET A 90 5.16 9.86 7.68
N PRO A 91 5.70 10.87 6.98
CA PRO A 91 6.62 11.82 7.61
C PRO A 91 5.92 12.75 8.61
N GLY A 92 4.71 13.20 8.30
CA GLY A 92 3.89 14.04 9.16
C GLY A 92 3.46 13.32 10.43
N LEU A 93 2.96 12.09 10.32
CA LEU A 93 2.60 11.24 11.45
C LEU A 93 3.82 10.87 12.30
N HIS A 94 4.97 10.54 11.69
CA HIS A 94 6.19 10.28 12.46
C HIS A 94 6.68 11.53 13.19
N GLY A 95 6.59 12.70 12.56
CA GLY A 95 6.86 14.00 13.18
C GLY A 95 5.89 14.30 14.33
N ALA A 96 4.59 14.07 14.14
CA ALA A 96 3.56 14.25 15.16
C ALA A 96 3.77 13.30 16.36
N ILE A 97 4.02 12.01 16.12
CA ILE A 97 4.37 11.04 17.17
C ILE A 97 5.62 11.49 17.93
N THR A 98 6.66 11.94 17.21
CA THR A 98 7.91 12.42 17.82
C THR A 98 7.67 13.64 18.69
N LEU A 99 6.90 14.61 18.20
CA LEU A 99 6.54 15.83 18.92
C LEU A 99 5.65 15.53 20.14
N CYS A 100 4.63 14.68 20.00
CA CYS A 100 3.78 14.27 21.11
C CYS A 100 4.58 13.55 22.20
N ARG A 101 5.49 12.64 21.82
CA ARG A 101 6.41 11.97 22.76
C ARG A 101 7.37 12.95 23.43
N TYR A 102 7.88 13.93 22.70
CA TYR A 102 8.76 14.98 23.23
C TYR A 102 8.02 15.87 24.24
N VAL A 103 6.81 16.36 23.91
CA VAL A 103 5.97 17.16 24.81
C VAL A 103 5.63 16.40 26.11
N LEU A 104 5.44 15.08 26.04
CA LEU A 104 5.19 14.25 27.21
C LEU A 104 6.40 14.13 28.16
N GLN A 105 7.62 14.43 27.71
CA GLN A 105 8.80 14.52 28.58
C GLN A 105 8.73 15.75 29.50
N PHE A 106 8.05 16.82 29.07
CA PHE A 106 7.91 18.08 29.83
C PHE A 106 6.59 18.17 30.62
N ARG A 107 5.68 17.20 30.45
CA ARG A 107 4.38 17.17 31.14
C ARG A 107 4.30 15.94 32.04
N PRO A 108 4.95 15.92 33.22
CA PRO A 108 4.98 14.75 34.10
C PRO A 108 3.58 14.37 34.61
N THR A 109 3.47 13.20 35.23
CA THR A 109 2.22 12.72 35.83
C THR A 109 1.64 13.75 36.80
N GLY A 110 0.35 14.10 36.64
CA GLY A 110 -0.32 15.17 37.37
C GLY A 110 -0.35 16.52 36.65
N HIS A 111 0.42 16.71 35.57
CA HIS A 111 0.34 17.92 34.76
C HIS A 111 -1.03 18.04 34.07
N PRO A 112 -1.77 19.17 34.23
CA PRO A 112 -3.14 19.31 33.74
C PRO A 112 -3.33 18.98 32.25
N SER A 113 -2.35 19.33 31.41
CA SER A 113 -2.39 19.10 29.96
C SER A 113 -1.74 17.78 29.49
N ARG A 114 -1.33 16.88 30.40
CA ARG A 114 -0.71 15.59 30.01
C ARG A 114 -1.71 14.65 29.34
N VAL A 115 -2.95 14.63 29.83
CA VAL A 115 -4.02 13.75 29.34
C VAL A 115 -4.32 14.04 27.87
N SER A 116 -4.42 15.31 27.49
CA SER A 116 -4.62 15.71 26.09
C SER A 116 -3.45 15.26 25.20
N SER A 117 -2.20 15.44 25.64
CA SER A 117 -1.03 14.95 24.87
C SER A 117 -0.97 13.44 24.71
N LEU A 118 -1.49 12.67 25.69
CA LEU A 118 -1.61 11.22 25.57
C LEU A 118 -2.74 10.83 24.60
N HIS A 119 -3.85 11.57 24.59
CA HIS A 119 -4.93 11.38 23.64
C HIS A 119 -4.48 11.65 22.20
N ASP A 120 -3.78 12.76 21.97
CA ASP A 120 -3.22 13.11 20.65
C ASP A 120 -2.20 12.06 20.17
N LEU A 121 -1.36 11.57 21.09
CA LEU A 121 -0.43 10.48 20.79
C LEU A 121 -1.17 9.18 20.45
N ALA A 122 -2.24 8.84 21.16
CA ALA A 122 -3.06 7.66 20.87
C ALA A 122 -3.72 7.76 19.50
N GLN A 123 -4.20 8.95 19.11
CA GLN A 123 -4.76 9.19 17.78
C GLN A 123 -3.70 9.06 16.67
N CYS A 124 -2.47 9.51 16.93
CA CYS A 124 -1.36 9.35 15.99
C CYS A 124 -0.83 7.89 15.91
N LEU A 125 -1.21 7.01 16.86
CA LEU A 125 -0.76 5.62 16.93
C LEU A 125 -1.83 4.61 16.49
N ALA A 126 -3.07 5.05 16.25
CA ALA A 126 -4.21 4.25 15.80
C ALA A 126 -4.26 4.12 14.28
#